data_AF-A0A0Q8MCG2-F1
#
_entry.id   AF-A0A0Q8MCG2-F1
#
_cell.length_a   1.000
_cell.length_b   1.000
_cell.length_c   1.000
_cell.angle_alpha   90.00
_cell.angle_beta   90.00
_cell.angle_gamma   90.00
#
_symmetry.space_group_name_H-M   'P 1'
#
loop_
_entity.id
_entity.type
_entity.pdbx_description
1 polymer ?
#
loop_
_entity_poly.entity_id
_entity_poly.type
_entity_poly.pdbx_seq_one_letter_code
_entity_poly.pdbx_strand_id
1 'polypeptide(L)'
;MQTIYDWVTVAIFGALIVLFLHRSTAQEEPQDNIFQYLPACLGCAAANYVGNQGHGAVAFGIIVAVVGYIVYVLKPFNLKF
;
A
#
# COMPACT_ATOMS: atom_id res chain seq x y z
N MET A 1 -8.17 10.80 -11.68
CA MET A 1 -9.13 9.68 -11.65
C MET A 1 -9.60 9.39 -13.07
N GLN A 2 -8.67 9.10 -13.98
CA GLN A 2 -8.93 8.83 -15.39
C GLN A 2 -8.51 7.42 -15.82
N THR A 3 -7.68 6.73 -15.03
CA THR A 3 -7.16 5.40 -15.39
C THR A 3 -7.48 4.34 -14.32
N ILE A 4 -7.41 3.06 -14.70
CA ILE A 4 -7.56 1.92 -13.77
C ILE A 4 -6.54 2.01 -12.62
N TYR A 5 -5.34 2.56 -12.88
CA TYR A 5 -4.28 2.73 -11.89
C TYR A 5 -4.66 3.75 -10.82
N ASP A 6 -5.40 4.81 -11.16
CA ASP A 6 -5.92 5.77 -10.17
C ASP A 6 -6.82 5.08 -9.15
N TRP A 7 -7.75 4.25 -9.63
CA TRP A 7 -8.69 3.54 -8.76
C TRP A 7 -7.98 2.49 -7.89
N VAL A 8 -7.04 1.73 -8.46
CA VAL A 8 -6.29 0.71 -7.72
C VAL A 8 -5.38 1.33 -6.66
N THR A 9 -4.62 2.37 -7.02
CA THR A 9 -3.70 3.01 -6.07
C THR A 9 -4.45 3.73 -4.96
N VAL A 10 -5.58 4.39 -5.26
CA VAL A 10 -6.46 4.99 -4.23
C VAL A 10 -7.06 3.92 -3.31
N ALA A 11 -7.50 2.77 -3.84
CA ALA A 11 -8.02 1.69 -3.00
C ALA A 11 -6.95 1.15 -2.03
N ILE A 12 -5.71 0.96 -2.51
CA ILE A 12 -4.59 0.52 -1.67
C ILE A 12 -4.26 1.58 -0.61
N PHE A 13 -4.23 2.87 -0.98
CA PHE A 13 -4.06 3.97 -0.03
C PHE A 13 -5.15 4.00 1.04
N GLY A 14 -6.42 3.86 0.64
CA GLY A 14 -7.54 3.80 1.56
C GLY A 14 -7.40 2.64 2.54
N ALA A 15 -7.03 1.45 2.04
CA ALA A 15 -6.78 0.29 2.88
C ALA A 15 -5.62 0.52 3.87
N LEU A 16 -4.52 1.16 3.44
CA LEU A 16 -3.40 1.53 4.32
C LEU A 16 -3.83 2.50 5.42
N ILE A 17 -4.64 3.50 5.10
CA ILE A 17 -5.17 4.47 6.09
C ILE A 17 -6.05 3.74 7.11
N VAL A 18 -6.96 2.87 6.65
CA VAL A 18 -7.83 2.09 7.54
C VAL A 18 -7.00 1.17 8.44
N LEU A 19 -5.99 0.49 7.89
CA LEU A 19 -5.08 -0.37 8.66
C LEU A 19 -4.33 0.43 9.73
N PHE A 20 -3.78 1.60 9.35
CA PHE A 20 -3.08 2.49 10.25
C PHE A 20 -3.99 2.99 11.38
N LEU A 21 -5.20 3.45 11.05
CA LEU A 21 -6.17 3.92 12.04
C LEU A 21 -6.58 2.78 12.98
N HIS A 22 -6.88 1.60 12.44
CA HIS A 22 -7.24 0.43 13.25
C HIS A 22 -6.14 0.08 14.25
N ARG A 23 -4.88 0.05 13.82
CA ARG A 23 -3.72 -0.23 14.69
C ARG A 23 -3.38 0.91 15.63
N SER A 24 -3.63 2.15 15.24
CA SER A 24 -3.45 3.31 16.13
C SER A 24 -4.48 3.35 17.27
N THR A 25 -5.67 2.76 17.06
CA THR A 25 -6.72 2.67 18.09
C THR A 25 -6.70 1.36 18.87
N ALA A 26 -6.06 0.32 18.34
CA ALA A 26 -5.91 -0.96 19.02
C ALA A 26 -4.91 -0.85 20.17
N GLN A 27 -5.27 -1.40 21.34
CA GLN A 27 -4.39 -1.43 22.52
C GLN A 27 -3.38 -2.58 22.49
N GLU A 28 -3.41 -3.43 21.46
CA GLU A 28 -2.55 -4.61 21.33
C GLU A 28 -1.26 -4.28 20.57
N GLU A 29 -0.12 -4.75 21.09
CA GLU A 29 1.17 -4.73 20.38
C GLU A 29 1.11 -5.63 19.14
N PRO A 30 1.74 -5.24 18.00
CA PRO A 30 2.75 -4.20 17.88
C PRO A 30 2.18 -2.85 17.44
N GLN A 31 2.62 -1.76 18.09
CA GLN A 31 2.53 -0.43 17.51
C GLN A 31 3.53 -0.34 16.36
N ASP A 32 3.04 -0.45 15.12
CA ASP A 32 3.90 -0.20 13.97
C ASP A 32 4.33 1.26 13.94
N ASN A 33 5.61 1.48 13.67
CA ASN A 33 6.09 2.82 13.39
C ASN A 33 5.45 3.35 12.11
N ILE A 34 4.97 4.59 12.14
CA ILE A 34 4.38 5.29 10.97
C ILE A 34 5.31 5.25 9.73
N PHE A 35 6.62 5.22 9.98
CA PHE A 35 7.65 5.09 8.94
C PHE A 35 7.54 3.81 8.11
N GLN A 36 6.92 2.74 8.63
CA GLN A 36 6.70 1.50 7.87
C GLN A 36 5.62 1.65 6.79
N TYR A 37 4.73 2.63 6.94
CA TYR A 37 3.67 2.92 5.96
C TYR A 37 4.17 3.82 4.82
N LEU A 38 5.22 4.62 5.07
CA LEU A 38 5.79 5.56 4.10
C LEU A 38 6.24 4.88 2.79
N PRO A 39 6.96 3.73 2.79
CA PRO A 39 7.36 3.05 1.56
C PRO A 39 6.17 2.57 0.73
N ALA A 40 5.11 2.06 1.37
CA ALA A 40 3.90 1.63 0.68
C ALA A 40 3.18 2.82 0.03
N CYS A 41 3.08 3.94 0.74
CA CYS A 41 2.53 5.19 0.21
C CYS A 41 3.34 5.72 -0.99
N LEU A 42 4.66 5.77 -0.86
CA LEU A 42 5.54 6.21 -1.96
C LEU A 42 5.46 5.27 -3.17
N GLY A 43 5.37 3.97 -2.94
CA GLY A 43 5.20 2.97 -4.00
C GLY A 43 3.86 3.14 -4.72
N CYS A 44 2.76 3.38 -4.02
CA CYS A 44 1.47 3.67 -4.64
C CYS A 44 1.51 4.97 -5.48
N ALA A 45 2.16 6.03 -4.97
CA ALA A 45 2.34 7.27 -5.72
C ALA A 45 3.18 7.05 -7.00
N ALA A 46 4.27 6.29 -6.91
CA ALA A 46 5.11 5.94 -8.05
C ALA A 46 4.36 5.08 -9.09
N ALA A 47 3.61 4.07 -8.64
CA ALA A 47 2.78 3.24 -9.51
C ALA A 47 1.72 4.07 -10.26
N ASN A 48 1.08 5.01 -9.57
CA ASN A 48 0.08 5.90 -10.15
C ASN A 48 0.71 6.76 -11.26
N TYR A 49 1.82 7.43 -10.95
CA TYR A 49 2.51 8.30 -11.89
C TYR A 49 2.99 7.53 -13.14
N VAL A 50 3.66 6.40 -12.94
CA VAL A 50 4.20 5.57 -14.03
C VAL A 50 3.08 4.94 -14.88
N GLY A 51 1.99 4.51 -14.23
CA GLY A 51 0.83 3.95 -14.92
C GLY A 51 0.13 4.99 -15.80
N ASN A 52 0.02 6.22 -15.31
CA ASN A 52 -0.60 7.32 -16.06
C ASN A 52 0.30 7.83 -17.21
N GLN A 53 1.60 7.59 -17.17
CA GLN A 53 2.55 7.85 -18.28
C GLN A 53 2.52 6.76 -19.38
N GLY A 54 1.66 5.74 -19.25
CA GLY A 54 1.48 4.68 -20.25
C GLY A 54 2.36 3.44 -20.04
N HIS A 55 3.18 3.41 -18.99
CA HIS A 55 4.03 2.26 -18.65
C HIS A 55 3.28 1.24 -17.76
N GLY A 56 2.20 0.67 -18.28
CA GLY A 56 1.30 -0.19 -17.52
C GLY A 56 1.96 -1.43 -16.88
N ALA A 57 2.87 -2.09 -17.60
CA ALA A 57 3.59 -3.25 -17.09
C ALA A 57 4.50 -2.91 -15.89
N VAL A 58 5.16 -1.75 -15.93
CA VAL A 58 6.01 -1.28 -14.83
C VAL A 58 5.14 -0.88 -13.64
N ALA A 59 4.05 -0.16 -13.88
CA ALA A 59 3.10 0.21 -12.83
C ALA A 59 2.51 -1.01 -12.12
N PHE A 60 2.13 -2.05 -12.88
CA PHE A 60 1.66 -3.31 -12.32
C PHE A 60 2.73 -3.97 -11.44
N GLY A 61 3.99 -4.02 -11.90
CA GLY A 61 5.11 -4.53 -11.09
C GLY A 61 5.29 -3.78 -9.77
N ILE A 62 5.17 -2.44 -9.79
CA ILE A 62 5.26 -1.62 -8.57
C ILE A 62 4.08 -1.92 -7.64
N ILE A 63 2.85 -2.04 -8.15
CA ILE A 63 1.67 -2.38 -7.34
C ILE A 63 1.86 -3.74 -6.66
N VAL A 64 2.31 -4.76 -7.39
CA VAL A 64 2.59 -6.09 -6.83
C VAL A 64 3.67 -6.02 -5.75
N ALA A 65 4.74 -5.24 -5.98
CA ALA A 65 5.79 -5.04 -4.98
C ALA A 65 5.27 -4.35 -3.71
N VAL A 66 4.40 -3.33 -3.85
CA VAL A 66 3.76 -2.65 -2.72
C VAL A 66 2.87 -3.61 -1.94
N VAL A 67 2.02 -4.39 -2.62
CA VAL A 67 1.16 -5.39 -1.96
C VAL A 67 2.02 -6.43 -1.24
N GLY A 68 3.09 -6.91 -1.86
CA GLY A 68 4.04 -7.83 -1.23
C GLY A 68 4.68 -7.24 0.03
N TYR A 69 5.11 -5.98 -0.02
CA TYR A 69 5.64 -5.26 1.14
C TYR A 69 4.59 -5.14 2.26
N ILE A 70 3.34 -4.79 1.92
CA ILE A 70 2.25 -4.71 2.90
C ILE A 70 2.03 -6.05 3.58
N VAL A 71 1.96 -7.15 2.81
CA VAL A 71 1.73 -8.48 3.37
C VAL A 71 2.91 -8.95 4.23
N TYR A 72 4.15 -8.69 3.81
CA TYR A 72 5.35 -9.19 4.49
C TYR A 72 5.78 -8.34 5.69
N VAL A 73 5.75 -7.01 5.55
CA VAL A 73 6.21 -6.06 6.57
C VAL A 73 5.07 -5.64 7.49
N LEU A 74 3.97 -5.15 6.93
CA LEU A 74 2.84 -4.70 7.74
C LEU A 74 2.01 -5.89 8.25
N LYS A 75 1.99 -7.04 7.58
CA LYS A 75 1.25 -8.24 8.03
C LYS A 75 -0.19 -7.94 8.49
N PRO A 76 -1.03 -7.30 7.67
CA PRO A 76 -2.38 -6.87 8.06
C PRO A 76 -3.27 -8.01 8.59
N PHE A 77 -3.07 -9.23 8.11
CA PHE A 77 -3.90 -10.40 8.44
C PHE A 77 -3.23 -11.38 9.41
N ASN A 78 -2.09 -11.02 10.02
CA ASN A 78 -1.29 -11.95 10.82
C ASN A 78 -1.04 -13.30 10.12
N LEU A 79 -0.83 -13.26 8.79
CA LEU A 79 -0.57 -14.44 7.97
C LEU A 79 0.75 -15.07 8.43
N LYS A 80 0.65 -16.20 9.13
CA LYS A 80 1.79 -17.08 9.44
C LYS A 80 2.17 -17.81 8.14
N PHE A 81 3.17 -17.30 7.43
CA PHE A 81 3.89 -18.05 6.41
C PHE A 81 5.10 -18.74 7.05
#